data_AF-A0A8S3UKB6-F1
#
_entry.id   AF-A0A8S3UKB6-F1
#
_cell.length_a   1.000
_cell.length_b   1.000
_cell.length_c   1.000
_cell.angle_alpha   90.00
_cell.angle_beta   90.00
_cell.angle_gamma   90.00
#
_symmetry.space_group_name_H-M   'P 1'
#
loop_
_entity.id
_entity.type
_entity.pdbx_description
1 polymer ?
#
loop_
_entity_poly.entity_id
_entity_poly.type
_entity_poly.pdbx_seq_one_letter_code
_entity_poly.pdbx_strand_id
1 'polypeptide(L)'
;MCSNKWILDNQSVRSYERCSYLTSLNDFLSSVRLQEFSEKERKTWQSYTFKTRNTYKERFDEIMKLIIGILFPNDVDEVIEDIKCPKQLNEENRTSHTEYKDIVTSYRKAESWQQGRQVLSVLASRMSFKDLLSLLPEVTSHRYYAALSHSKKIGQHFQFLRKNCIDKN
;
A
#
# COMPACT_ATOMS: atom_id res chain seq x y z
N MET A 1 38.33 -34.64 18.24
CA MET A 1 37.72 -34.02 17.04
C MET A 1 36.24 -34.32 17.05
N CYS A 2 35.41 -33.48 17.65
CA CYS A 2 33.95 -33.52 17.46
C CYS A 2 33.37 -32.17 17.88
N SER A 3 32.60 -31.59 16.95
CA SER A 3 31.42 -30.74 17.14
C SER A 3 31.50 -29.54 16.20
N ASN A 4 31.40 -29.82 14.89
CA ASN A 4 30.94 -28.81 13.95
C ASN A 4 29.44 -28.65 14.19
N LYS A 5 29.13 -27.67 15.04
CA LYS A 5 27.83 -27.07 15.23
C LYS A 5 27.29 -26.71 13.83
N TRP A 6 26.29 -27.45 13.36
CA TRP A 6 25.57 -27.12 12.13
C TRP A 6 24.89 -25.78 12.33
N ILE A 7 25.57 -24.71 11.93
CA ILE A 7 24.95 -23.41 11.73
C ILE A 7 24.15 -23.59 10.44
N LEU A 8 22.88 -23.98 10.58
CA LEU A 8 21.94 -23.91 9.47
C LEU A 8 21.88 -22.44 9.06
N ASP A 9 22.29 -22.18 7.83
CA ASP A 9 22.29 -20.84 7.26
C ASP A 9 20.86 -20.29 7.30
N ASN A 10 20.69 -18.99 7.61
CA ASN A 10 19.37 -18.37 7.81
C ASN A 10 18.45 -18.52 6.56
N GLN A 11 19.03 -18.75 5.39
CA GLN A 11 18.29 -19.06 4.15
C GLN A 11 17.74 -20.50 4.12
N SER A 12 18.46 -21.46 4.70
CA SER A 12 18.05 -22.87 4.77
C SER A 12 16.86 -23.05 5.72
N VAL A 13 16.90 -22.40 6.89
CA VAL A 13 15.80 -22.40 7.87
C VAL A 13 14.53 -21.79 7.26
N ARG A 14 14.67 -20.62 6.61
CA ARG A 14 13.56 -19.96 5.90
C ARG A 14 13.01 -20.77 4.72
N SER A 15 13.80 -21.65 4.11
CA SER A 15 13.35 -22.51 3.02
C SER A 15 12.56 -23.71 3.57
N TYR A 16 13.04 -24.32 4.66
CA TYR A 16 12.39 -25.43 5.32
C TYR A 16 11.02 -25.04 5.91
N GLU A 17 10.96 -23.92 6.64
CA GLU A 17 9.71 -23.39 7.19
C GLU A 17 8.68 -23.11 6.09
N ARG A 18 9.13 -22.54 4.96
CA ARG A 18 8.26 -22.24 3.82
C ARG A 18 7.65 -23.49 3.20
N CYS A 19 8.43 -24.55 3.02
CA CYS A 19 7.92 -25.84 2.52
C CYS A 19 6.89 -26.42 3.49
N SER A 20 7.18 -26.39 4.80
CA SER A 20 6.23 -26.87 5.81
C SER A 20 4.90 -26.10 5.81
N TYR A 21 4.93 -24.77 5.75
CA TYR A 21 3.70 -23.97 5.67
C TYR A 21 2.92 -24.21 4.37
N LEU A 22 3.63 -24.46 3.26
CA LEU A 22 3.00 -24.77 1.99
C LEU A 22 2.31 -26.15 2.04
N THR A 23 2.92 -27.15 2.66
CA THR A 23 2.26 -28.44 2.89
C THR A 23 0.98 -28.25 3.69
N SER A 24 1.03 -27.55 4.83
CA SER A 24 -0.16 -27.30 5.65
C SER A 24 -1.25 -26.53 4.90
N LEU A 25 -0.87 -25.56 4.07
CA LEU A 25 -1.82 -24.85 3.21
C LEU A 25 -2.43 -25.78 2.17
N ASN A 26 -1.64 -26.62 1.52
CA ASN A 26 -2.15 -27.58 0.53
C ASN A 26 -3.08 -28.62 1.19
N ASP A 27 -2.76 -29.11 2.39
CA ASP A 27 -3.63 -30.00 3.15
C ASP A 27 -4.99 -29.33 3.43
N PHE A 28 -4.98 -28.06 3.84
CA PHE A 28 -6.21 -27.28 4.01
C PHE A 28 -6.98 -27.14 2.70
N LEU A 29 -6.31 -26.73 1.61
CA LEU A 29 -6.95 -26.56 0.29
C LEU A 29 -7.59 -27.86 -0.21
N SER A 30 -6.90 -28.99 -0.02
CA SER A 30 -7.42 -30.31 -0.36
C SER A 30 -8.63 -30.70 0.48
N SER A 31 -8.64 -30.37 1.78
CA SER A 31 -9.81 -30.60 2.64
C SER A 31 -11.06 -29.85 2.17
N VAL A 32 -10.87 -28.67 1.57
CA VAL A 32 -11.95 -27.83 1.02
C VAL A 32 -12.18 -28.02 -0.47
N ARG A 33 -11.54 -29.04 -1.08
CA ARG A 33 -11.62 -29.42 -2.51
C ARG A 33 -11.15 -28.34 -3.49
N LEU A 34 -10.25 -27.47 -3.05
CA LEU A 34 -9.56 -26.52 -3.91
C LEU A 34 -8.24 -27.11 -4.42
N GLN A 35 -7.80 -26.63 -5.57
CA GLN A 35 -6.54 -27.09 -6.16
C GLN A 35 -5.36 -26.72 -5.25
N GLU A 36 -4.37 -27.62 -5.13
CA GLU A 36 -3.10 -27.41 -4.41
C GLU A 36 -2.11 -26.58 -5.22
N PHE A 37 -1.18 -25.90 -4.54
CA PHE A 37 -0.12 -25.17 -5.21
C PHE A 37 1.12 -26.05 -5.41
N SER A 38 1.65 -26.04 -6.62
CA SER A 38 2.91 -26.73 -6.96
C SER A 38 4.12 -26.03 -6.36
N GLU A 39 5.04 -26.81 -5.78
CA GLU A 39 6.37 -26.34 -5.38
C GLU A 39 7.28 -26.06 -6.57
N LYS A 40 7.08 -26.76 -7.70
CA LYS A 40 8.06 -26.85 -8.78
C LYS A 40 8.10 -25.64 -9.71
N GLU A 41 7.17 -24.70 -9.61
CA GLU A 41 6.97 -23.67 -10.64
C GLU A 41 6.73 -22.25 -10.10
N ARG A 42 7.36 -21.91 -8.97
CA ARG A 42 7.25 -20.54 -8.43
C ARG A 42 8.37 -19.64 -8.96
N LYS A 43 8.07 -18.96 -10.07
CA LYS A 43 8.91 -17.87 -10.59
C LYS A 43 8.49 -16.54 -9.96
N THR A 44 9.26 -15.48 -10.18
CA THR A 44 8.88 -14.14 -9.73
C THR A 44 7.57 -13.70 -10.39
N TRP A 45 6.74 -12.92 -9.68
CA TRP A 45 5.42 -12.51 -10.17
C TRP A 45 5.47 -11.88 -11.58
N GLN A 46 6.50 -11.08 -11.83
CA GLN A 46 6.74 -10.36 -13.07
C GLN A 46 7.07 -11.30 -14.25
N SER A 47 7.54 -12.51 -13.98
CA SER A 47 7.89 -13.49 -15.00
C SER A 47 6.70 -14.33 -15.49
N TYR A 48 5.53 -14.23 -14.83
CA TYR A 48 4.32 -14.91 -15.27
C TYR A 48 3.64 -14.16 -16.41
N THR A 49 3.11 -14.93 -17.37
CA THR A 49 2.26 -14.37 -18.44
C THR A 49 1.03 -13.67 -17.85
N PHE A 50 0.42 -12.76 -18.60
CA PHE A 50 -0.83 -12.13 -18.18
C PHE A 50 -1.92 -13.15 -17.85
N LYS A 51 -2.08 -14.17 -18.71
CA LYS A 51 -3.03 -15.27 -18.51
C LYS A 51 -2.77 -16.00 -17.19
N THR A 52 -1.53 -16.41 -16.95
CA THR A 52 -1.14 -17.11 -15.71
C THR A 52 -1.40 -16.25 -14.47
N ARG A 53 -1.06 -14.95 -14.52
CA ARG A 53 -1.35 -14.01 -13.42
C ARG A 53 -2.85 -13.89 -13.17
N ASN A 54 -3.68 -13.86 -14.21
CA ASN A 54 -5.13 -13.79 -14.07
C ASN A 54 -5.70 -15.06 -13.43
N THR A 55 -5.25 -16.23 -13.87
CA THR A 55 -5.61 -17.51 -13.25
C THR A 55 -5.23 -17.56 -11.76
N TYR A 56 -4.04 -17.08 -11.40
CA TYR A 56 -3.66 -16.98 -10.00
C TYR A 56 -4.56 -16.02 -9.22
N LYS A 57 -4.91 -14.85 -9.79
CA LYS A 57 -5.82 -13.90 -9.14
C LYS A 57 -7.20 -14.51 -8.88
N GLU A 58 -7.79 -15.16 -9.87
CA GLU A 58 -9.10 -15.82 -9.75
C GLU A 58 -9.06 -16.89 -8.65
N ARG A 59 -8.01 -17.70 -8.63
CA ARG A 59 -7.81 -18.72 -7.62
C ARG A 59 -7.61 -18.15 -6.22
N PHE A 60 -6.85 -17.06 -6.09
CA PHE A 60 -6.70 -16.37 -4.81
C PHE A 60 -8.02 -15.77 -4.33
N ASP A 61 -8.84 -15.23 -5.24
CA ASP A 61 -10.16 -14.69 -4.89
C ASP A 61 -11.09 -15.78 -4.33
N GLU A 62 -11.08 -16.97 -4.94
CA GLU A 62 -11.82 -18.15 -4.47
C GLU A 62 -11.36 -18.60 -3.08
N ILE A 63 -10.05 -18.73 -2.88
CA ILE A 63 -9.48 -19.11 -1.58
C ILE A 63 -9.85 -18.09 -0.50
N MET A 64 -9.74 -16.79 -0.80
CA MET A 64 -10.06 -15.73 0.15
C MET A 64 -11.54 -15.73 0.53
N LYS A 65 -12.45 -15.88 -0.46
CA LYS A 65 -13.89 -16.03 -0.20
C LYS A 65 -14.18 -17.18 0.74
N LEU A 66 -13.54 -18.32 0.52
CA LEU A 66 -13.73 -19.50 1.34
C LEU A 66 -13.24 -19.27 2.77
N ILE A 67 -12.04 -18.72 2.95
CA ILE A 67 -11.48 -18.43 4.28
C ILE A 67 -12.35 -17.41 5.01
N ILE A 68 -12.77 -16.34 4.35
CA ILE A 68 -13.66 -15.33 4.93
C ILE A 68 -15.00 -15.96 5.29
N GLY A 69 -15.56 -16.84 4.44
CA GLY A 69 -16.79 -17.58 4.74
C GLY A 69 -16.70 -18.50 5.95
N ILE A 70 -15.52 -19.05 6.24
CA ILE A 70 -15.30 -19.84 7.46
C ILE A 70 -15.24 -18.94 8.70
N LEU A 71 -14.61 -17.76 8.58
CA LEU A 71 -14.38 -16.85 9.71
C LEU A 71 -15.61 -15.96 10.02
N PHE A 72 -16.31 -15.52 8.97
CA PHE A 72 -17.39 -14.54 8.99
C PHE A 72 -18.56 -15.01 8.10
N PRO A 73 -19.26 -16.09 8.48
CA PRO A 73 -20.23 -16.76 7.62
C PRO A 73 -21.42 -15.87 7.19
N ASN A 74 -21.74 -14.82 7.94
CA ASN A 74 -22.85 -13.92 7.65
C ASN A 74 -22.43 -12.65 6.91
N ASP A 75 -21.14 -12.31 6.94
CA ASP A 75 -20.64 -10.97 6.56
C ASP A 75 -19.58 -11.07 5.43
N VAL A 76 -19.63 -12.15 4.64
CA VAL A 76 -18.58 -12.50 3.66
C VAL A 76 -18.37 -11.37 2.65
N ASP A 77 -19.45 -10.87 2.07
CA ASP A 77 -19.39 -9.85 1.03
C ASP A 77 -18.92 -8.50 1.60
N GLU A 78 -19.35 -8.14 2.81
CA GLU A 78 -18.98 -6.89 3.49
C GLU A 78 -17.50 -6.88 3.87
N VAL A 79 -16.99 -8.01 4.41
CA VAL A 79 -15.57 -8.18 4.73
C VAL A 79 -14.71 -8.16 3.46
N ILE A 80 -15.17 -8.81 2.38
CA ILE A 80 -14.47 -8.77 1.08
C ILE A 80 -14.42 -7.35 0.53
N GLU A 81 -15.54 -6.61 0.61
CA GLU A 81 -15.62 -5.23 0.17
C GLU A 81 -14.66 -4.35 0.96
N ASP A 82 -14.65 -4.46 2.29
CA ASP A 82 -13.73 -3.70 3.15
C ASP A 82 -12.24 -4.06 2.91
N ILE A 83 -11.92 -5.31 2.51
CA ILE A 83 -10.55 -5.72 2.14
C ILE A 83 -10.15 -5.23 0.74
N LYS A 84 -11.03 -5.34 -0.25
CA LYS A 84 -10.74 -5.01 -1.66
C LYS A 84 -10.80 -3.52 -1.93
N CYS A 85 -11.80 -2.89 -1.37
CA CYS A 85 -11.94 -1.47 -1.25
C CYS A 85 -11.69 -1.17 0.22
N PRO A 86 -10.43 -1.10 0.67
CA PRO A 86 -10.17 -0.37 1.89
C PRO A 86 -10.79 0.99 1.62
N LYS A 87 -11.94 1.24 2.25
CA LYS A 87 -12.40 2.60 2.52
C LYS A 87 -11.14 3.31 2.92
N GLN A 88 -10.95 4.53 2.44
CA GLN A 88 -9.90 5.41 2.93
C GLN A 88 -10.14 5.62 4.43
N LEU A 89 -9.85 4.58 5.21
CA LEU A 89 -9.68 4.54 6.62
C LEU A 89 -8.36 5.29 6.74
N ASN A 90 -8.55 6.60 6.82
CA ASN A 90 -7.67 7.48 7.53
C ASN A 90 -7.11 6.72 8.73
N GLU A 91 -5.79 6.86 8.91
CA GLU A 91 -4.99 6.30 10.02
C GLU A 91 -4.51 4.87 9.73
N GLU A 92 -3.23 4.51 9.72
CA GLU A 92 -2.00 5.16 10.17
C GLU A 92 -0.81 4.31 9.65
N ASN A 93 0.29 4.96 9.28
CA ASN A 93 1.66 4.41 9.28
C ASN A 93 2.06 3.35 8.24
N ARG A 94 2.36 3.81 7.02
CA ARG A 94 3.67 3.64 6.32
C ARG A 94 3.51 4.04 4.86
N THR A 95 3.18 5.31 4.60
CA THR A 95 3.58 5.91 3.33
C THR A 95 5.09 5.91 3.31
N SER A 96 5.66 4.97 2.56
CA SER A 96 7.04 4.92 2.13
C SER A 96 7.59 6.35 1.99
N HIS A 97 8.40 6.82 2.96
CA HIS A 97 8.98 8.18 2.99
C HIS A 97 9.72 8.55 1.69
N THR A 98 10.04 7.54 0.88
CA THR A 98 10.58 7.63 -0.47
C THR A 98 9.72 8.44 -1.44
N GLU A 99 8.39 8.40 -1.35
CA GLU A 99 7.50 9.07 -2.31
C GLU A 99 7.49 10.61 -2.17
N TYR A 100 7.86 11.13 -1.00
CA TYR A 100 7.82 12.57 -0.70
C TYR A 100 9.21 13.20 -0.58
N LYS A 101 10.27 12.42 -0.82
CA LYS A 101 11.67 12.86 -0.63
C LYS A 101 12.03 14.09 -1.46
N ASP A 102 11.58 14.13 -2.72
CA ASP A 102 11.87 15.26 -3.61
C ASP A 102 11.10 16.51 -3.21
N ILE A 103 9.88 16.36 -2.68
CA ILE A 103 9.05 17.47 -2.21
C ILE A 103 9.64 18.05 -0.92
N VAL A 104 10.08 17.20 0.01
CA VAL A 104 10.80 17.61 1.24
C VAL A 104 12.09 18.33 0.90
N THR A 105 12.87 17.81 -0.06
CA THR A 105 14.11 18.44 -0.52
C THR A 105 13.83 19.80 -1.15
N SER A 106 12.77 19.91 -1.96
CA SER A 106 12.36 21.16 -2.59
C SER A 106 11.89 22.20 -1.57
N TYR A 107 11.20 21.78 -0.51
CA TYR A 107 10.80 22.69 0.57
C TYR A 107 12.02 23.25 1.32
N ARG A 108 13.02 22.41 1.62
CA ARG A 108 14.27 22.84 2.28
C ARG A 108 15.14 23.75 1.42
N LYS A 109 15.03 23.64 0.10
CA LYS A 109 15.73 24.49 -0.87
C LYS A 109 14.98 25.78 -1.19
N ALA A 110 13.77 25.99 -0.66
CA ALA A 110 12.99 27.18 -0.95
C ALA A 110 13.67 28.43 -0.36
N GLU A 111 13.91 29.43 -1.22
CA GLU A 111 14.58 30.68 -0.83
C GLU A 111 13.62 31.68 -0.17
N SER A 112 12.31 31.51 -0.41
CA SER A 112 11.25 32.34 0.14
C SER A 112 10.11 31.52 0.74
N TRP A 113 9.41 32.13 1.70
CA TRP A 113 8.22 31.51 2.29
C TRP A 113 7.13 31.25 1.24
N GLN A 114 7.01 32.09 0.21
CA GLN A 114 6.03 31.94 -0.86
C GLN A 114 6.27 30.65 -1.66
N GLN A 115 7.53 30.39 -2.05
CA GLN A 115 7.94 29.16 -2.72
C GLN A 115 7.76 27.94 -1.78
N GLY A 116 8.19 28.08 -0.53
CA GLY A 116 8.02 27.04 0.49
C GLY A 116 6.54 26.69 0.71
N ARG A 117 5.65 27.69 0.74
CA ARG A 117 4.20 27.49 0.88
C ARG A 117 3.59 26.76 -0.31
N GLN A 118 4.05 27.02 -1.53
CA GLN A 118 3.59 26.28 -2.73
C GLN A 118 3.95 24.81 -2.63
N VAL A 119 5.22 24.50 -2.34
CA VAL A 119 5.70 23.11 -2.18
C VAL A 119 4.99 22.42 -1.00
N LEU A 120 4.89 23.11 0.14
CA LEU A 120 4.23 22.60 1.35
C LEU A 120 2.74 22.32 1.13
N SER A 121 2.08 23.07 0.25
CA SER A 121 0.65 22.89 -0.04
C SER A 121 0.34 21.54 -0.68
N VAL A 122 1.30 20.95 -1.41
CA VAL A 122 1.19 19.61 -1.97
C VAL A 122 1.12 18.57 -0.85
N LEU A 123 2.00 18.66 0.15
CA LEU A 123 2.00 17.77 1.31
C LEU A 123 0.76 18.01 2.18
N ALA A 124 0.45 19.27 2.50
CA ALA A 124 -0.68 19.61 3.36
C ALA A 124 -2.03 19.15 2.78
N SER A 125 -2.17 19.06 1.45
CA SER A 125 -3.37 18.50 0.81
C SER A 125 -3.55 16.98 0.98
N ARG A 126 -2.49 16.25 1.35
CA ARG A 126 -2.43 14.79 1.34
C ARG A 126 -2.19 14.15 2.70
N MET A 127 -1.73 14.91 3.70
CA MET A 127 -1.39 14.38 5.02
C MET A 127 -1.71 15.35 6.16
N SER A 128 -1.91 14.80 7.35
CA SER A 128 -2.18 15.58 8.56
C SER A 128 -0.94 16.37 9.02
N PHE A 129 -1.13 17.36 9.90
CA PHE A 129 0.00 18.08 10.50
C PHE A 129 0.90 17.15 11.32
N LYS A 130 0.32 16.18 12.04
CA LYS A 130 1.04 15.17 12.83
C LYS A 130 1.98 14.35 11.94
N ASP A 131 1.49 13.92 10.78
CA ASP A 131 2.29 13.13 9.82
C ASP A 131 3.36 13.98 9.15
N LEU A 132 3.04 15.24 8.83
CA LEU A 132 3.97 16.17 8.21
C LEU A 132 5.17 16.47 9.12
N LEU A 133 4.97 16.51 10.44
CA LEU A 133 6.06 16.71 11.41
C LEU A 133 7.08 15.56 11.41
N SER A 134 6.67 14.35 11.01
CA SER A 134 7.63 13.24 10.85
C SER A 134 8.60 13.44 9.67
N LEU A 135 8.21 14.24 8.67
CA LEU A 135 8.99 14.56 7.49
C LEU A 135 9.74 15.91 7.60
N LEU A 136 9.10 16.89 8.21
CA LEU A 136 9.52 18.28 8.32
C LEU A 136 9.26 18.82 9.74
N PRO A 137 10.07 18.42 10.74
CA PRO A 137 9.91 18.87 12.13
C PRO A 137 10.06 20.39 12.29
N GLU A 138 10.70 21.07 11.33
CA GLU A 138 10.86 22.52 11.29
C GLU A 138 9.58 23.30 10.92
N VAL A 139 8.50 22.62 10.50
CA VAL A 139 7.26 23.26 10.07
C VAL A 139 6.35 23.58 11.26
N THR A 140 5.96 24.84 11.37
CA THR A 140 4.98 25.28 12.39
C THR A 140 3.55 25.03 11.94
N SER A 141 2.62 24.92 12.90
CA SER A 141 1.18 24.79 12.64
C SER A 141 0.66 25.92 11.75
N HIS A 142 1.10 27.16 12.00
CA HIS A 142 0.75 28.32 11.16
C HIS A 142 1.14 28.11 9.69
N ARG A 143 2.36 27.61 9.43
CA ARG A 143 2.84 27.34 8.06
C ARG A 143 2.05 26.21 7.40
N TYR A 144 1.73 25.16 8.15
CA TYR A 144 0.88 24.06 7.69
C TYR A 144 -0.51 24.55 7.27
N TYR A 145 -1.23 25.26 8.15
CA TYR A 145 -2.59 25.73 7.84
C TYR A 145 -2.61 26.78 6.72
N ALA A 146 -1.59 27.62 6.62
CA ALA A 146 -1.45 28.55 5.50
C ALA A 146 -1.27 27.82 4.16
N ALA A 147 -0.50 26.73 4.13
CA ALA A 147 -0.30 25.88 2.97
C ALA A 147 -1.55 25.05 2.62
N LEU A 148 -2.27 24.54 3.62
CA LEU A 148 -3.56 23.85 3.45
C LEU A 148 -4.63 24.79 2.91
N SER A 149 -4.68 26.04 3.38
CA SER A 149 -5.56 27.06 2.82
C SER A 149 -5.19 27.39 1.37
N HIS A 150 -3.89 27.44 1.07
CA HIS A 150 -3.39 27.66 -0.29
C HIS A 150 -3.77 26.53 -1.25
N SER A 151 -3.66 25.26 -0.84
CA SER A 151 -4.05 24.12 -1.66
C SER A 151 -5.55 24.11 -1.95
N LYS A 152 -6.39 24.45 -0.97
CA LYS A 152 -7.84 24.59 -1.17
C LYS A 152 -8.19 25.69 -2.17
N LYS A 153 -7.51 26.84 -2.11
CA LYS A 153 -7.72 27.95 -3.06
C LYS A 153 -7.27 27.60 -4.48
N ILE A 154 -6.14 26.90 -4.63
CA ILE A 154 -5.66 26.43 -5.94
C ILE A 154 -6.57 25.34 -6.52
N GLY A 155 -7.02 24.39 -5.69
CA GLY A 155 -7.93 23.32 -6.09
C GLY A 155 -9.30 23.83 -6.54
N GLN A 156 -9.83 24.86 -5.86
CA GLN A 156 -11.04 25.58 -6.28
C GLN A 156 -10.83 26.31 -7.61
N HIS A 157 -9.66 26.90 -7.84
CA HIS A 157 -9.33 27.56 -9.11
C HIS A 157 -9.22 26.55 -10.28
N PHE A 158 -8.66 25.36 -10.05
CA PHE A 158 -8.59 24.30 -11.07
C PHE A 158 -9.97 23.70 -11.40
N GLN A 159 -10.86 23.55 -10.42
CA GLN A 159 -12.26 23.15 -10.68
C GLN A 159 -13.06 24.25 -11.39
N PHE A 160 -12.79 25.52 -11.11
CA PHE A 160 -13.41 26.65 -11.79
C PHE A 160 -12.96 26.77 -13.25
N LEU A 161 -11.66 26.56 -13.54
CA LEU A 161 -11.14 26.52 -14.91
C LEU A 161 -11.68 25.33 -15.70
N ARG A 162 -11.85 24.16 -15.06
CA ARG A 162 -12.42 22.97 -15.71
C ARG A 162 -13.90 23.10 -16.06
N LYS A 163 -14.70 23.82 -15.25
CA LYS A 163 -16.12 24.08 -15.55
C LYS A 163 -16.30 25.11 -16.67
N ASN A 164 -15.52 26.18 -16.69
CA ASN A 164 -15.67 27.26 -17.68
C ASN A 164 -15.08 26.94 -19.07
N CYS A 165 -14.26 25.90 -19.21
CA CYS A 165 -13.77 25.43 -20.51
C CYS A 165 -14.73 24.43 -21.20
N ILE A 166 -15.75 23.91 -20.51
CA ILE A 166 -16.72 22.94 -21.07
C ILE A 166 -17.94 23.66 -21.68
N ASP A 167 -18.23 24.90 -21.27
CA ASP A 167 -19.41 25.64 -21.74
C ASP A 167 -19.13 26.61 -22.91
N LYS A 168 -18.01 26.45 -23.63
CA LYS A 168 -17.64 27.28 -24.79
C LYS A 168 -17.20 26.51 -26.05
N ASN A 169 -17.67 25.27 -26.23
CA ASN A 169 -17.59 24.58 -27.51
C ASN A 169 -18.95 24.01 -27.89
#